data_AF-A0A534UV91-F1
#
_entry.id   AF-A0A534UV91-F1
#
_cell.length_a   1.000
_cell.length_b   1.000
_cell.length_c   1.000
_cell.angle_alpha   90.00
_cell.angle_beta   90.00
_cell.angle_gamma   90.00
#
_symmetry.space_group_name_H-M   'P 1'
#
loop_
_entity.id
_entity.type
_entity.pdbx_description
1 polymer ?
#
loop_
_entity_poly.entity_id
_entity_poly.type
_entity_poly.pdbx_seq_one_letter_code
_entity_poly.pdbx_strand_id
1 'polypeptide(L)'
;MGESGSSGRANATLHPDDRHEEHAHSAIPYVVVWIALLVFTALTYLTGKQHLGAWALFIALAIACLKSALVALIFMHLKDSSGMTRLVFGTSLVFVGILLFFTVADVATRFRPATPAGAPFGTERSRPEGLLEHEMPE
;
A
#
# COMPACT_ATOMS: atom_id res chain seq x y z
N MET A 1 -49.77 62.61 -32.38
CA MET A 1 -48.36 62.15 -32.33
C MET A 1 -48.11 61.62 -30.93
N GLY A 2 -48.06 60.30 -30.78
CA GLY A 2 -47.82 59.65 -29.50
C GLY A 2 -46.51 58.90 -29.55
N GLU A 3 -45.73 59.00 -28.47
CA GLU A 3 -44.72 58.02 -28.08
C GLU A 3 -44.66 58.00 -26.54
N SER A 4 -45.67 57.37 -25.93
CA SER A 4 -45.53 56.78 -24.60
C SER A 4 -45.12 55.34 -24.82
N GLY A 5 -43.82 55.09 -24.73
CA GLY A 5 -43.22 53.78 -24.98
C GLY A 5 -42.16 53.45 -23.93
N SER A 6 -42.48 53.63 -22.65
CA SER A 6 -41.77 53.02 -21.53
C SER A 6 -41.91 51.50 -21.61
N SER A 7 -41.21 50.90 -22.57
CA SER A 7 -40.99 49.46 -22.65
C SER A 7 -39.86 49.16 -21.68
N GLY A 8 -40.21 49.10 -20.39
CA GLY A 8 -39.44 48.36 -19.41
C GLY A 8 -39.37 46.92 -19.91
N ARG A 9 -38.29 46.62 -20.65
CA ARG A 9 -37.97 45.26 -21.05
C ARG A 9 -37.70 44.53 -19.75
N ALA A 10 -38.71 43.79 -19.30
CA ALA A 10 -38.56 42.75 -18.31
C ALA A 10 -37.40 41.87 -18.76
N ASN A 11 -36.22 42.12 -18.18
CA ASN A 11 -35.13 41.16 -18.20
C ASN A 11 -35.51 40.06 -17.21
N ALA A 12 -36.58 39.34 -17.53
CA ALA A 12 -36.85 38.05 -16.97
C ALA A 12 -35.93 37.08 -17.71
N THR A 13 -34.63 37.17 -17.42
CA THR A 13 -33.78 35.99 -17.42
C THR A 13 -34.42 35.05 -16.41
N LEU A 14 -35.33 34.21 -16.90
CA LEU A 14 -35.73 32.99 -16.24
C LEU A 14 -34.44 32.25 -15.94
N HIS A 15 -34.00 32.40 -14.70
CA HIS A 15 -33.02 31.55 -14.04
C HIS A 15 -33.48 30.11 -14.29
N PRO A 16 -32.78 29.32 -15.12
CA PRO A 16 -33.09 27.90 -15.19
C PRO A 16 -32.73 27.34 -13.83
N ASP A 17 -33.77 27.20 -13.01
CA ASP A 17 -33.95 26.29 -11.89
C ASP A 17 -32.67 25.51 -11.57
N ASP A 18 -32.00 25.93 -10.50
CA ASP A 18 -30.99 25.17 -9.79
C ASP A 18 -31.64 23.87 -9.30
N ARG A 19 -31.90 22.94 -10.21
CA ARG A 19 -32.07 21.54 -9.86
C ARG A 19 -30.70 21.09 -9.43
N HIS A 20 -30.41 21.34 -8.16
CA HIS A 20 -29.55 20.52 -7.35
C HIS A 20 -30.09 19.10 -7.45
N GLU A 21 -29.80 18.43 -8.57
CA GLU A 21 -29.76 17.00 -8.63
C GLU A 21 -28.64 16.64 -7.68
N GLU A 22 -29.01 16.40 -6.43
CA GLU A 22 -28.22 15.63 -5.49
C GLU A 22 -27.95 14.30 -6.18
N HIS A 23 -26.91 14.27 -7.01
CA HIS A 23 -26.19 13.06 -7.34
C HIS A 23 -25.58 12.61 -6.02
N ALA A 24 -26.42 11.98 -5.19
CA ALA A 24 -26.04 11.22 -4.04
C ALA A 24 -25.17 10.08 -4.57
N HIS A 25 -23.90 10.38 -4.81
CA HIS A 25 -22.85 9.41 -5.03
C HIS A 25 -22.94 8.46 -3.85
N SER A 26 -23.52 7.28 -4.11
CA SER A 26 -23.85 6.31 -3.09
C SER A 26 -22.60 6.05 -2.26
N ALA A 27 -22.59 6.55 -1.04
CA ALA A 27 -21.47 6.38 -0.12
C ALA A 27 -21.41 4.93 0.44
N ILE A 28 -22.48 4.16 0.19
CA ILE A 28 -22.71 2.79 0.63
C ILE A 28 -21.55 1.84 0.26
N PRO A 29 -21.05 1.80 -1.00
CA PRO A 29 -19.88 1.00 -1.35
C PRO A 29 -18.64 1.27 -0.49
N TYR A 30 -18.38 2.53 -0.09
CA TYR A 30 -17.21 2.86 0.73
C TYR A 30 -17.32 2.31 2.15
N VAL A 31 -18.52 2.29 2.74
CA VAL A 31 -18.76 1.77 4.10
C VAL A 31 -18.58 0.25 4.16
N VAL A 32 -19.08 -0.49 3.16
CA VAL A 32 -18.91 -1.95 3.08
C VAL A 32 -17.42 -2.30 2.98
N VAL A 33 -16.66 -1.55 2.19
CA VAL A 33 -15.22 -1.79 2.01
C VAL A 33 -14.45 -1.38 3.26
N TRP A 34 -14.86 -0.31 3.94
CA TRP A 34 -14.28 0.08 5.22
C TRP A 34 -14.38 -1.06 6.24
N ILE A 35 -15.54 -1.72 6.34
CA ILE A 35 -15.72 -2.91 7.18
C ILE A 35 -14.83 -4.06 6.70
N ALA A 36 -14.80 -4.35 5.39
CA ALA A 36 -13.95 -5.41 4.85
C ALA A 36 -12.44 -5.16 5.14
N LEU A 37 -12.00 -3.90 5.09
CA LEU A 37 -10.64 -3.49 5.43
C LEU A 37 -10.35 -3.65 6.92
N LEU A 38 -11.31 -3.35 7.80
CA LEU A 38 -11.18 -3.59 9.24
C LEU A 38 -11.05 -5.08 9.55
N VAL A 39 -11.86 -5.93 8.91
CA VAL A 39 -11.75 -7.39 9.03
C VAL A 39 -10.37 -7.86 8.58
N PHE A 40 -9.86 -7.36 7.45
CA PHE A 40 -8.53 -7.70 6.96
C PHE A 40 -7.41 -7.24 7.91
N THR A 41 -7.55 -6.06 8.51
CA THR A 41 -6.60 -5.55 9.50
C THR A 41 -6.60 -6.41 10.76
N ALA A 42 -7.78 -6.79 11.26
CA ALA A 42 -7.90 -7.71 12.38
C ALA A 42 -7.26 -9.06 12.04
N LEU A 43 -7.53 -9.62 10.87
CA LEU A 43 -6.94 -10.88 10.42
C LEU A 43 -5.41 -10.80 10.34
N THR A 44 -4.86 -9.71 9.83
CA THR A 44 -3.40 -9.49 9.78
C THR A 44 -2.80 -9.41 11.18
N TYR A 45 -3.47 -8.70 12.10
CA TYR A 45 -3.03 -8.59 13.50
C TYR A 45 -3.04 -9.95 14.21
N LEU A 46 -4.09 -10.74 14.01
CA LEU A 46 -4.19 -12.09 14.58
C LEU A 46 -3.12 -13.03 14.02
N THR A 47 -2.90 -13.02 12.71
CA THR A 47 -1.83 -13.81 12.09
C THR A 47 -0.46 -13.41 12.64
N GLY A 48 -0.19 -12.12 12.82
CA GLY A 48 1.08 -11.62 13.38
C GLY A 48 1.31 -11.98 14.85
N LYS A 49 0.24 -12.25 15.61
CA LYS A 49 0.30 -12.72 17.01
C LYS A 49 0.65 -14.20 17.13
N GLN A 50 0.46 -14.97 16.07
CA GLN A 50 0.75 -16.41 16.06
C GLN A 50 2.20 -16.65 15.64
N HIS A 51 2.91 -17.53 16.35
CA HIS A 51 4.29 -17.88 16.01
C HIS A 51 4.31 -18.85 14.81
N LEU A 52 4.09 -18.35 13.60
CA LEU A 52 4.05 -19.21 12.40
C LEU A 52 5.43 -19.53 11.81
N GLY A 53 6.52 -19.25 12.54
CA GLY A 53 7.89 -19.56 12.11
C GLY A 53 8.20 -19.00 10.72
N ALA A 54 8.86 -19.78 9.86
CA ALA A 54 9.20 -19.36 8.49
C ALA A 54 7.97 -19.10 7.59
N TRP A 55 6.82 -19.71 7.90
CA TRP A 55 5.58 -19.55 7.13
C TRP A 55 4.86 -18.23 7.42
N ALA A 56 5.19 -17.56 8.53
CA ALA A 56 4.59 -16.28 8.91
C ALA A 56 4.73 -15.23 7.81
N LEU A 57 5.90 -15.17 7.16
CA LEU A 57 6.18 -14.20 6.09
C LEU A 57 5.28 -14.45 4.86
N PHE A 58 5.18 -15.70 4.41
CA PHE A 58 4.34 -16.05 3.27
C PHE A 58 2.86 -15.73 3.51
N ILE A 59 2.35 -16.04 4.70
CA ILE A 59 0.96 -15.80 5.06
C ILE A 59 0.70 -14.29 5.20
N ALA A 60 1.62 -13.53 5.81
CA ALA A 60 1.52 -12.08 5.90
C ALA A 60 1.49 -11.41 4.51
N LEU A 61 2.33 -11.88 3.57
CA LEU A 61 2.33 -11.42 2.18
C LEU A 61 1.03 -11.75 1.45
N ALA A 62 0.50 -12.97 1.61
CA ALA A 62 -0.77 -13.37 0.98
C ALA A 62 -1.93 -12.48 1.46
N ILE A 63 -2.01 -12.24 2.77
CA ILE A 63 -3.00 -11.34 3.37
C ILE A 63 -2.80 -9.90 2.85
N ALA A 64 -1.56 -9.40 2.82
CA ALA A 64 -1.26 -8.07 2.30
C ALA A 64 -1.69 -7.89 0.83
N CYS A 65 -1.43 -8.89 -0.03
CA CYS A 65 -1.84 -8.87 -1.43
C CYS A 65 -3.38 -8.82 -1.58
N LEU A 66 -4.11 -9.65 -0.83
CA LEU A 66 -5.57 -9.69 -0.91
C LEU A 66 -6.20 -8.38 -0.42
N LYS A 67 -5.67 -7.78 0.66
CA LYS A 67 -6.06 -6.45 1.12
C LYS A 67 -5.82 -5.38 0.04
N SER A 68 -4.65 -5.41 -0.58
CA SER A 68 -4.25 -4.43 -1.60
C SER A 68 -5.09 -4.54 -2.87
N ALA A 69 -5.46 -5.77 -3.29
CA ALA A 69 -6.37 -6.00 -4.40
C ALA A 69 -7.77 -5.42 -4.13
N LEU A 70 -8.28 -5.57 -2.90
CA LEU A 70 -9.57 -5.01 -2.50
C LEU A 70 -9.57 -3.47 -2.55
N VAL A 71 -8.48 -2.84 -2.09
CA VAL A 71 -8.28 -1.39 -2.18
C VAL A 71 -8.21 -0.96 -3.65
N ALA A 72 -7.42 -1.64 -4.47
CA ALA A 72 -7.23 -1.27 -5.87
C ALA A 72 -8.52 -1.37 -6.71
N LEU A 73 -9.33 -2.40 -6.51
CA LEU A 73 -10.56 -2.58 -7.27
C LEU A 73 -11.63 -1.52 -6.96
N ILE A 74 -11.66 -1.01 -5.72
CA ILE A 74 -12.76 -0.18 -5.24
C ILE A 74 -12.34 1.27 -4.98
N PHE A 75 -11.27 1.51 -4.20
CA PHE A 75 -10.81 2.87 -3.88
C PHE A 75 -10.08 3.54 -5.04
N MET A 76 -9.40 2.76 -5.88
CA MET A 76 -8.83 3.28 -7.13
C MET A 76 -9.86 3.34 -8.27
N HIS A 77 -11.14 3.07 -7.96
CA HIS A 77 -12.26 3.09 -8.89
C HIS A 77 -12.01 2.32 -10.19
N LEU A 78 -11.17 1.28 -10.15
CA LEU A 78 -10.70 0.55 -11.33
C LEU A 78 -11.86 -0.13 -12.08
N LYS A 79 -13.00 -0.34 -11.41
CA LYS A 79 -14.26 -0.83 -11.97
C LYS A 79 -15.01 0.20 -12.81
N ASP A 80 -14.97 1.49 -12.46
CA ASP A 80 -15.68 2.56 -13.21
C ASP A 80 -14.72 3.43 -14.05
N SER A 81 -13.41 3.28 -13.86
CA SER A 81 -12.38 3.97 -14.67
C SER A 81 -12.18 3.32 -16.04
N SER A 82 -11.77 4.12 -17.03
CA SER A 82 -11.47 3.66 -18.39
C SER A 82 -10.51 2.44 -18.40
N GLY A 83 -10.75 1.49 -19.32
CA GLY A 83 -10.02 0.21 -19.38
C GLY A 83 -8.49 0.33 -19.49
N MET A 84 -7.95 1.47 -19.90
CA MET A 84 -6.52 1.74 -19.97
C MET A 84 -5.86 1.77 -18.59
N THR A 85 -6.49 2.39 -17.58
CA THR A 85 -5.98 2.43 -16.20
C THR A 85 -5.90 1.02 -15.60
N ARG A 86 -6.88 0.16 -15.91
CA ARG A 86 -6.88 -1.25 -15.48
C ARG A 86 -5.70 -2.03 -16.08
N LEU A 87 -5.36 -1.78 -17.34
CA LEU A 87 -4.26 -2.44 -18.02
C LEU A 87 -2.90 -2.01 -17.45
N VAL A 88 -2.72 -0.70 -17.23
CA VAL A 88 -1.51 -0.12 -16.62
C VAL A 88 -1.32 -0.63 -15.20
N PHE A 89 -2.38 -0.69 -14.41
CA PHE A 89 -2.33 -1.27 -13.07
C PHE A 89 -1.97 -2.75 -13.10
N GLY A 90 -2.62 -3.53 -13.99
CA GLY A 90 -2.33 -4.95 -14.18
C GLY A 90 -0.88 -5.23 -14.56
N THR A 91 -0.31 -4.49 -15.53
CA THR A 91 1.10 -4.64 -15.91
C THR A 91 2.05 -4.26 -14.77
N SER A 92 1.74 -3.21 -14.01
CA SER A 92 2.55 -2.82 -12.84
C SER A 92 2.58 -3.93 -11.78
N LEU A 93 1.45 -4.59 -11.53
CA LEU A 93 1.34 -5.67 -10.56
C LEU A 93 2.11 -6.92 -11.02
N VAL A 94 2.02 -7.27 -12.31
CA VAL A 94 2.83 -8.36 -12.90
C VAL A 94 4.31 -8.05 -12.77
N PHE A 95 4.72 -6.82 -13.06
CA PHE A 95 6.12 -6.40 -12.95
C PHE A 95 6.65 -6.48 -11.52
N VAL A 96 5.88 -5.99 -10.54
CA VAL A 96 6.21 -6.14 -9.11
C VAL A 96 6.31 -7.62 -8.72
N GLY A 97 5.39 -8.47 -9.21
CA GLY A 97 5.43 -9.91 -8.96
C GLY A 97 6.71 -10.57 -9.48
N ILE A 98 7.14 -10.21 -10.70
CA ILE A 98 8.39 -10.71 -11.30
C ILE A 98 9.60 -10.25 -10.48
N LEU A 99 9.67 -8.96 -10.10
CA LEU A 99 10.78 -8.43 -9.29
C LEU A 99 10.86 -9.11 -7.92
N LEU A 100 9.72 -9.34 -7.27
CA LEU A 100 9.66 -10.02 -5.98
C LEU A 100 10.14 -11.47 -6.12
N PHE A 101 9.63 -12.19 -7.12
CA PHE A 101 10.04 -13.57 -7.39
C PHE A 101 11.55 -13.66 -7.65
N PHE A 102 12.09 -12.78 -8.49
CA PHE A 102 13.51 -12.74 -8.79
C PHE A 102 14.35 -12.40 -7.55
N THR A 103 13.89 -11.48 -6.70
CA THR A 103 14.56 -11.13 -5.44
C THR A 103 14.59 -12.31 -4.46
N VAL A 104 13.47 -13.02 -4.31
CA VAL A 104 13.40 -14.21 -3.45
C VAL A 104 14.28 -15.32 -4.02
N ALA A 105 14.27 -15.52 -5.34
CA ALA A 105 15.14 -16.50 -6.00
C ALA A 105 16.63 -16.14 -5.86
N ASP A 106 17.00 -14.86 -5.95
CA ASP A 106 18.37 -14.37 -5.70
C ASP A 106 18.80 -14.71 -4.27
N VAL A 107 17.99 -14.33 -3.27
CA VAL A 107 18.29 -14.63 -1.87
C VAL A 107 18.37 -16.14 -1.59
N ALA A 108 17.48 -16.93 -2.20
CA ALA A 108 17.46 -18.38 -2.03
C ALA A 108 18.65 -19.08 -2.67
N THR A 109 19.19 -18.53 -3.76
CA THR A 109 20.37 -19.06 -4.45
C THR A 109 21.69 -18.50 -3.93
N ARG A 110 21.67 -17.39 -3.18
CA ARG A 110 22.85 -16.90 -2.47
C ARG A 110 23.34 -17.95 -1.48
N PHE A 111 24.55 -18.44 -1.74
CA PHE A 111 25.32 -19.22 -0.77
C PHE A 111 25.52 -18.36 0.47
N ARG A 112 25.25 -18.90 1.67
CA ARG A 112 25.56 -18.25 2.95
C ARG A 112 27.02 -17.76 2.86
N PRO A 113 27.33 -16.47 3.09
CA PRO A 113 28.71 -16.03 3.13
C PRO A 113 29.43 -16.93 4.11
N ALA A 114 30.37 -17.72 3.61
CA ALA A 114 31.36 -18.39 4.43
C ALA A 114 32.20 -17.27 5.03
N THR A 115 31.65 -16.56 6.02
CA THR A 115 32.48 -15.90 7.01
C THR A 115 33.19 -17.07 7.65
N PRO A 116 34.50 -17.25 7.40
CA PRO A 116 35.23 -18.32 8.05
C PRO A 116 35.05 -18.08 9.55
N ALA A 117 34.79 -19.14 10.31
CA ALA A 117 34.85 -19.05 11.75
C ALA A 117 36.26 -18.54 12.10
N GLY A 118 36.40 -17.24 12.41
CA GLY A 118 37.69 -16.56 12.58
C GLY A 118 37.97 -15.32 11.72
N ALA A 119 36.99 -14.72 11.02
CA ALA A 119 37.20 -13.44 10.35
C ALA A 119 37.65 -12.34 11.35
N PRO A 120 38.80 -11.65 11.13
CA PRO A 120 39.38 -10.69 12.09
C PRO A 120 38.47 -9.52 12.50
N PHE A 121 37.41 -9.27 11.72
CA PHE A 121 36.51 -8.14 11.91
C PHE A 121 35.16 -8.50 12.54
N GLY A 122 35.07 -9.62 13.27
CA GLY A 122 33.88 -10.01 14.02
C GLY A 122 34.09 -10.46 15.46
N THR A 123 35.34 -10.68 15.90
CA THR A 123 35.66 -11.32 17.20
C THR A 123 36.30 -10.39 18.24
N GLU A 124 36.67 -9.17 17.87
CA GLU A 124 37.38 -8.24 18.76
C GLU A 124 36.49 -7.53 19.81
N ARG A 125 35.15 -7.60 19.69
CA ARG A 125 34.25 -6.91 20.64
C ARG A 125 33.94 -7.68 21.93
N SER A 126 34.49 -8.90 22.07
CA SER A 126 34.34 -9.72 23.28
C SER A 126 35.67 -9.98 24.00
N ARG A 127 36.76 -9.30 23.63
CA ARG A 127 38.00 -9.34 24.40
C ARG A 127 37.78 -8.52 25.68
N PRO A 128 37.86 -9.11 26.89
CA PRO A 128 37.89 -8.30 28.09
C PRO A 128 39.18 -7.46 28.05
N GLU A 129 39.01 -6.15 27.94
CA GLU A 129 40.02 -5.07 27.98
C GLU A 129 40.73 -5.00 29.36
N GLY A 130 41.20 -6.13 29.88
CA GLY A 130 41.79 -6.24 31.21
C GLY A 130 42.92 -7.26 31.32
N LEU A 131 43.36 -7.86 30.21
CA LEU A 131 44.45 -8.84 30.18
C LEU A 131 45.72 -8.30 29.50
N LEU A 132 45.81 -6.99 29.22
CA LEU A 132 46.98 -6.35 28.60
C LEU A 132 47.69 -5.36 29.55
N GLU A 133 47.42 -5.44 30.86
CA GLU A 133 48.02 -4.53 31.85
C GLU A 133 48.97 -5.25 32.84
N HIS A 134 49.17 -6.57 32.76
CA HIS A 134 49.91 -7.32 33.80
C HIS A 134 51.11 -8.14 33.32
N GLU A 135 51.57 -8.00 32.07
CA GLU A 135 52.77 -8.74 31.68
C GLU A 135 53.67 -7.88 30.80
N MET A 136 54.96 -7.86 31.18
CA MET A 136 56.09 -7.04 30.72
C MET A 136 56.30 -5.73 31.51
N PRO A 137 57.56 -5.33 31.80
CA PRO A 137 58.68 -6.10 32.35
C PRO A 137 59.44 -5.32 33.46
N GLU A 138 60.12 -6.02 34.38
CA GLU A 138 61.44 -5.64 34.96
C GLU A 138 62.17 -6.94 35.36
#